data_AF-A0A166C4T8-F1
#
_entry.id   AF-A0A166C4T8-F1
#
_cell.length_a   1.000
_cell.length_b   1.000
_cell.length_c   1.000
_cell.angle_alpha   90.00
_cell.angle_beta   90.00
_cell.angle_gamma   90.00
#
_symmetry.space_group_name_H-M   'P 1'
#
loop_
_entity.id
_entity.type
_entity.pdbx_description
1 polymer ?
#
loop_
_entity_poly.entity_id
_entity_poly.type
_entity_poly.pdbx_seq_one_letter_code
_entity_poly.pdbx_strand_id
1 'polypeptide(L)'
;MAAATTTTDAPQKLSVSRRCTFVVLGLVHAALIYMDTSDMFAKVRNSPASPTDEAMTEWESCSPLGIWSFSGRFLLNACGVIFATVNLVGGVRINKVVFPIFAYTVLAQAAWFMTGPFMFYNYAAECAASAPGILHTALVSYVAFAVCALYVMLLFSIFAYKGIRKAQAQLKAQEAAKAAQVAQIATISEKAPVEVIPGVPEGQLVDVKIEELV
;
A
#
# COMPACT_ATOMS: atom_id res chain seq x y z
N MET A 1 23.72 25.51 -20.67
CA MET A 1 22.59 24.59 -20.39
C MET A 1 23.15 23.20 -20.15
N ALA A 2 23.20 22.74 -18.89
CA ALA A 2 23.72 21.40 -18.57
C ALA A 2 22.63 20.34 -18.84
N ALA A 3 22.95 19.37 -19.68
CA ALA A 3 22.09 18.25 -19.99
C ALA A 3 21.82 17.43 -18.71
N ALA A 4 20.54 17.23 -18.39
CA ALA A 4 20.13 16.34 -17.31
C ALA A 4 20.55 14.90 -17.67
N THR A 5 21.62 14.43 -17.02
CA THR A 5 22.07 13.05 -17.08
C THR A 5 20.96 12.17 -16.50
N THR A 6 20.18 11.56 -17.38
CA THR A 6 19.25 10.50 -17.03
C THR A 6 20.08 9.28 -16.66
N THR A 7 20.42 9.14 -15.38
CA THR A 7 20.98 7.91 -14.82
C THR A 7 19.91 6.82 -14.96
N THR A 8 19.96 6.08 -16.05
CA THR A 8 19.28 4.80 -16.18
C THR A 8 19.97 3.84 -15.20
N ASP A 9 19.43 3.76 -13.99
CA ASP A 9 19.89 2.79 -12.99
C ASP A 9 19.88 1.39 -13.61
N ALA A 10 21.05 0.75 -13.65
CA ALA A 10 21.19 -0.61 -14.13
C ALA A 10 20.23 -1.54 -13.36
N PRO A 11 19.59 -2.53 -14.01
CA PRO A 11 18.71 -3.45 -13.33
C PRO A 11 19.49 -4.19 -12.24
N GLN A 12 19.20 -3.89 -10.96
CA GLN A 12 19.80 -4.60 -9.84
C GLN A 12 19.48 -6.09 -9.98
N LYS A 13 20.51 -6.92 -10.15
CA LYS A 13 20.38 -8.37 -10.11
C LYS A 13 19.85 -8.75 -8.73
N LEU A 14 18.56 -9.13 -8.66
CA LEU A 14 17.98 -9.74 -7.47
C LEU A 14 18.82 -10.95 -7.05
N SER A 15 19.18 -11.02 -5.76
CA SER A 15 19.88 -12.17 -5.21
C SER A 15 19.05 -13.44 -5.41
N VAL A 16 19.73 -14.58 -5.62
CA VAL A 16 19.06 -15.89 -5.82
C VAL A 16 18.08 -16.18 -4.69
N SER A 17 18.48 -15.89 -3.44
CA SER A 17 17.61 -16.02 -2.26
C SER A 17 16.30 -15.24 -2.39
N ARG A 18 16.32 -13.97 -2.81
CA ARG A 18 15.08 -13.17 -2.99
C ARG A 18 14.17 -13.73 -4.09
N ARG A 19 14.75 -14.25 -5.17
CA ARG A 19 13.99 -14.91 -6.25
C ARG A 19 13.34 -16.19 -5.75
N CYS A 20 14.09 -17.03 -5.03
CA CYS A 20 13.56 -18.26 -4.44
C CYS A 20 12.44 -17.97 -3.43
N THR A 21 12.62 -17.00 -2.53
CA THR A 21 11.57 -16.61 -1.57
C THR A 21 10.30 -16.14 -2.27
N PHE A 22 10.40 -15.38 -3.36
CA PHE A 22 9.22 -15.00 -4.13
C PHE A 22 8.53 -16.19 -4.79
N VAL A 23 9.28 -17.05 -5.49
CA VAL A 23 8.68 -18.21 -6.16
C VAL A 23 7.95 -19.06 -5.12
N VAL A 24 8.56 -19.27 -3.95
CA VAL A 24 7.92 -20.00 -2.85
C VAL A 24 6.67 -19.28 -2.34
N LEU A 25 6.74 -17.98 -2.03
CA LEU A 25 5.58 -17.22 -1.54
C LEU A 25 4.44 -17.15 -2.58
N GLY A 26 4.78 -16.93 -3.85
CA GLY A 26 3.82 -16.91 -4.95
C GLY A 26 3.14 -18.26 -5.13
N LEU A 27 3.90 -19.36 -5.08
CA LEU A 27 3.36 -20.72 -5.13
C LEU A 27 2.48 -21.03 -3.92
N VAL A 28 2.89 -20.62 -2.71
CA VAL A 28 2.09 -20.81 -1.48
C VAL A 28 0.75 -20.07 -1.61
N HIS A 29 0.75 -18.80 -2.02
CA HIS A 29 -0.50 -18.05 -2.18
C HIS A 29 -1.35 -18.58 -3.34
N ALA A 30 -0.75 -19.00 -4.45
CA ALA A 30 -1.49 -19.65 -5.54
C ALA A 30 -2.14 -20.96 -5.08
N ALA A 31 -1.43 -21.77 -4.31
CA ALA A 31 -1.97 -23.00 -3.72
C ALA A 31 -3.09 -22.70 -2.72
N LEU A 32 -2.96 -21.67 -1.89
CA LEU A 32 -4.00 -21.22 -0.96
C LEU A 32 -5.26 -20.77 -1.71
N ILE A 33 -5.12 -19.99 -2.79
CA ILE A 33 -6.25 -19.59 -3.65
C ILE A 33 -6.93 -20.81 -4.26
N TYR A 34 -6.15 -21.78 -4.75
CA TYR A 34 -6.69 -23.02 -5.30
C TYR A 34 -7.46 -23.83 -4.25
N MET A 35 -6.91 -23.95 -3.03
CA MET A 35 -7.57 -24.64 -1.92
C MET A 35 -8.85 -23.91 -1.49
N ASP A 36 -8.85 -22.58 -1.38
CA ASP A 36 -10.03 -21.79 -1.06
C ASP A 36 -11.12 -21.92 -2.13
N THR A 37 -10.73 -21.95 -3.41
CA THR A 37 -11.66 -22.17 -4.53
C THR A 37 -12.27 -23.56 -4.48
N SER A 38 -11.45 -24.57 -4.19
CA SER A 38 -11.90 -25.96 -4.08
C SER A 38 -12.82 -26.16 -2.87
N ASP A 39 -12.50 -25.56 -1.73
CA ASP A 39 -13.33 -25.54 -0.52
C ASP A 39 -14.67 -24.85 -0.81
N MET A 40 -14.68 -23.70 -1.49
CA MET A 40 -15.90 -23.04 -1.92
C MET A 40 -16.74 -23.97 -2.79
N PHE A 41 -16.17 -24.55 -3.84
CA PHE A 41 -16.90 -25.45 -4.73
C PHE A 41 -17.49 -26.64 -3.97
N ALA A 42 -16.74 -27.23 -3.04
CA ALA A 42 -17.22 -28.31 -2.19
C ALA A 42 -18.36 -27.85 -1.27
N LYS A 43 -18.28 -26.66 -0.66
CA LYS A 43 -19.35 -26.10 0.18
C LYS A 43 -20.63 -25.81 -0.58
N VAL A 44 -20.52 -25.33 -1.83
CA VAL A 44 -21.70 -25.11 -2.69
C VAL A 44 -22.31 -26.44 -3.10
N ARG A 45 -21.49 -27.36 -3.64
CA ARG A 45 -21.98 -28.61 -4.23
C ARG A 45 -22.52 -29.59 -3.20
N ASN A 46 -21.92 -29.64 -2.01
CA ASN A 46 -22.28 -30.57 -0.95
C ASN A 46 -22.97 -29.85 0.21
N SER A 47 -23.61 -28.70 -0.05
CA SER A 47 -24.37 -27.99 0.96
C SER A 47 -25.54 -28.86 1.43
N PRO A 48 -25.75 -29.02 2.75
CA PRO A 48 -26.90 -29.75 3.26
C PRO A 48 -28.20 -29.01 2.90
N ALA A 49 -29.33 -29.74 2.92
CA ALA A 49 -30.65 -29.12 2.81
C ALA A 49 -30.87 -28.12 3.95
N SER A 50 -31.57 -27.03 3.66
CA SER A 50 -31.95 -26.03 4.66
C SER A 50 -32.87 -26.66 5.71
N PRO A 51 -32.66 -26.41 7.02
CA PRO A 51 -33.54 -26.92 8.07
C PRO A 51 -34.96 -26.37 8.02
N THR A 52 -35.17 -25.24 7.34
CA THR A 52 -36.45 -24.52 7.30
C THR A 52 -37.12 -24.54 5.93
N ASP A 53 -36.39 -24.84 4.87
CA ASP A 53 -36.91 -24.92 3.50
C ASP A 53 -36.35 -26.16 2.78
N GLU A 54 -37.16 -27.21 2.68
CA GLU A 54 -36.77 -28.48 2.04
C GLU A 54 -36.48 -28.36 0.54
N ALA A 55 -36.90 -27.27 -0.11
CA ALA A 55 -36.65 -27.03 -1.53
C ALA A 55 -35.29 -26.36 -1.80
N MET A 56 -34.56 -25.95 -0.76
CA MET A 56 -33.27 -25.25 -0.88
C MET A 56 -32.18 -25.90 -0.03
N THR A 57 -30.93 -25.70 -0.44
CA THR A 57 -29.76 -25.96 0.38
C THR A 57 -29.42 -24.78 1.30
N GLU A 58 -28.68 -25.02 2.38
CA GLU A 58 -28.20 -23.94 3.26
C GLU A 58 -27.43 -22.86 2.46
N TRP A 59 -26.67 -23.27 1.43
CA TRP A 59 -25.96 -22.35 0.56
C TRP A 59 -26.91 -21.46 -0.24
N GLU A 60 -27.97 -22.02 -0.82
CA GLU A 60 -28.94 -21.24 -1.61
C GLU A 60 -29.69 -20.24 -0.73
N SER A 61 -30.10 -20.65 0.46
CA SER A 61 -30.80 -19.79 1.42
C SER A 61 -29.95 -18.59 1.89
N CYS A 62 -28.62 -18.75 1.96
CA CYS A 62 -27.72 -17.73 2.53
C CYS A 62 -26.48 -17.42 1.68
N SER A 63 -26.60 -17.55 0.36
CA SER A 63 -25.49 -17.37 -0.57
C SER A 63 -24.79 -16.00 -0.48
N PRO A 64 -25.46 -14.85 -0.20
CA PRO A 64 -24.76 -13.57 -0.08
C PRO A 64 -23.74 -13.57 1.07
N LEU A 65 -24.11 -14.13 2.22
CA LEU A 65 -23.23 -14.22 3.39
C LEU A 65 -22.08 -15.20 3.14
N GLY A 66 -22.35 -16.32 2.48
CA GLY A 66 -21.35 -17.29 2.05
C GLY A 66 -20.32 -16.68 1.10
N ILE A 67 -20.77 -16.02 0.02
CA ILE A 67 -19.92 -15.36 -0.97
C ILE A 67 -19.06 -14.28 -0.31
N TRP A 68 -19.65 -13.46 0.56
CA TRP A 68 -18.91 -12.44 1.30
C TRP A 68 -17.79 -13.09 2.13
N SER A 69 -18.10 -14.13 2.91
CA SER A 69 -17.09 -14.86 3.72
C SER A 69 -15.93 -15.39 2.87
N PHE A 70 -16.22 -15.98 1.71
CA PHE A 70 -15.18 -16.49 0.80
C PHE A 70 -14.35 -15.38 0.17
N SER A 71 -14.99 -14.29 -0.27
CA SER A 71 -14.30 -13.17 -0.93
C SER A 71 -13.19 -12.54 -0.07
N GLY A 72 -13.33 -12.57 1.26
CA GLY A 72 -12.28 -12.12 2.18
C GLY A 72 -10.99 -12.94 2.06
N ARG A 73 -11.10 -14.27 1.98
CA ARG A 73 -9.94 -15.16 1.84
C ARG A 73 -9.20 -14.93 0.53
N PHE A 74 -9.94 -14.76 -0.57
CA PHE A 74 -9.38 -14.35 -1.86
C PHE A 74 -8.67 -13.01 -1.78
N LEU A 75 -9.28 -12.03 -1.11
CA LEU A 75 -8.70 -10.70 -0.95
C LEU A 75 -7.38 -10.74 -0.17
N LEU A 76 -7.29 -11.54 0.91
CA LEU A 76 -6.04 -11.73 1.66
C LEU A 76 -4.94 -12.34 0.81
N ASN A 77 -5.24 -13.42 0.10
CA ASN A 77 -4.26 -14.10 -0.74
C ASN A 77 -3.81 -13.22 -1.91
N ALA A 78 -4.72 -12.48 -2.53
CA ALA A 78 -4.39 -11.50 -3.57
C ALA A 78 -3.48 -10.39 -3.02
N CYS A 79 -3.78 -9.88 -1.81
CA CYS A 79 -2.93 -8.91 -1.15
C CYS A 79 -1.52 -9.48 -0.84
N GLY A 80 -1.43 -10.75 -0.45
CA GLY A 80 -0.15 -11.46 -0.24
C GLY A 80 0.70 -11.55 -1.52
N VAL A 81 0.10 -11.91 -2.65
CA VAL A 81 0.78 -11.94 -3.96
C VAL A 81 1.26 -10.55 -4.38
N ILE A 82 0.41 -9.53 -4.22
CA ILE A 82 0.75 -8.14 -4.52
C ILE A 82 1.93 -7.69 -3.64
N PHE A 83 1.89 -7.99 -2.35
CA PHE A 83 2.97 -7.66 -1.41
C PHE A 83 4.29 -8.37 -1.77
N ALA A 84 4.25 -9.65 -2.12
CA ALA A 84 5.43 -10.40 -2.56
C ALA A 84 6.03 -9.81 -3.86
N THR A 85 5.17 -9.44 -4.81
CA THR A 85 5.56 -8.83 -6.10
C THR A 85 6.19 -7.45 -5.91
N VAL A 86 5.61 -6.64 -5.03
CA VAL A 86 6.12 -5.33 -4.63
C VAL A 86 7.53 -5.44 -4.00
N ASN A 87 7.76 -6.44 -3.15
CA ASN A 87 9.07 -6.66 -2.53
C ASN A 87 10.13 -7.14 -3.54
N LEU A 88 9.73 -7.82 -4.63
CA LEU A 88 10.63 -8.21 -5.72
C LEU A 88 11.04 -7.03 -6.60
N VAL A 89 10.06 -6.25 -7.06
CA VAL A 89 10.28 -5.19 -8.07
C VAL A 89 10.80 -3.91 -7.40
N GLY A 90 10.54 -3.74 -6.12
CA GLY A 90 10.77 -2.53 -5.35
C GLY A 90 12.17 -2.33 -4.77
N GLY A 91 13.25 -2.88 -5.32
CA GLY A 91 14.60 -2.59 -4.82
C GLY A 91 15.00 -1.11 -4.89
N VAL A 92 14.41 -0.31 -5.80
CA VAL A 92 14.85 1.06 -6.10
C VAL A 92 13.70 2.10 -6.17
N ARG A 93 12.43 1.68 -6.31
CA ARG A 93 11.26 2.59 -6.43
C ARG A 93 10.23 2.46 -5.30
N ILE A 94 10.72 2.21 -4.09
CA ILE A 94 9.91 1.98 -2.86
C ILE A 94 8.88 3.10 -2.60
N ASN A 95 9.13 4.33 -3.06
CA ASN A 95 8.28 5.46 -2.66
C ASN A 95 7.17 5.85 -3.65
N LYS A 96 7.25 5.51 -4.95
CA LYS A 96 6.28 6.02 -5.95
C LYS A 96 5.21 5.03 -6.38
N VAL A 97 5.53 3.74 -6.48
CA VAL A 97 4.60 2.70 -6.98
C VAL A 97 4.15 1.77 -5.87
N VAL A 98 5.04 1.46 -4.94
CA VAL A 98 4.79 0.51 -3.85
C VAL A 98 3.85 1.07 -2.79
N PHE A 99 4.00 2.35 -2.42
CA PHE A 99 3.16 2.96 -1.39
C PHE A 99 1.68 3.07 -1.78
N PRO A 100 1.31 3.52 -3.00
CA PRO A 100 -0.08 3.50 -3.44
C PRO A 100 -0.68 2.09 -3.48
N ILE A 101 0.04 1.11 -4.05
CA ILE A 101 -0.43 -0.28 -4.12
C ILE A 101 -0.69 -0.82 -2.71
N PHE A 102 0.23 -0.61 -1.78
CA PHE A 102 0.06 -1.00 -0.39
C PHE A 102 -1.15 -0.31 0.26
N ALA A 103 -1.29 1.00 0.06
CA ALA A 103 -2.43 1.76 0.58
C ALA A 103 -3.77 1.25 0.01
N TYR A 104 -3.83 0.97 -1.30
CA TYR A 104 -5.03 0.40 -1.94
C TYR A 104 -5.35 -1.01 -1.39
N THR A 105 -4.35 -1.85 -1.15
CA THR A 105 -4.59 -3.18 -0.56
C THR A 105 -5.12 -3.09 0.87
N VAL A 106 -4.60 -2.17 1.68
CA VAL A 106 -5.11 -1.93 3.04
C VAL A 106 -6.53 -1.36 3.00
N LEU A 107 -6.80 -0.42 2.09
CA LEU A 107 -8.13 0.17 1.93
C LEU A 107 -9.14 -0.87 1.45
N ALA A 108 -8.78 -1.75 0.52
CA ALA A 108 -9.64 -2.84 0.08
C ALA A 108 -9.97 -3.82 1.22
N GLN A 109 -8.98 -4.18 2.04
CA GLN A 109 -9.22 -5.01 3.23
C GLN A 109 -10.10 -4.31 4.26
N ALA A 110 -9.89 -3.02 4.51
CA ALA A 110 -10.71 -2.23 5.41
C ALA A 110 -12.15 -2.13 4.91
N ALA A 111 -12.35 -1.86 3.62
CA ALA A 111 -13.67 -1.82 3.00
C ALA A 111 -14.39 -3.16 3.13
N TRP A 112 -13.71 -4.28 2.81
CA TRP A 112 -14.27 -5.62 3.00
C TRP A 112 -14.65 -5.89 4.46
N PHE A 113 -13.75 -5.58 5.40
CA PHE A 113 -14.01 -5.77 6.83
C PHE A 113 -15.25 -4.97 7.29
N MET A 114 -15.35 -3.71 6.88
CA MET A 114 -16.47 -2.83 7.22
C MET A 114 -17.80 -3.29 6.61
N THR A 115 -17.79 -4.04 5.51
CA THR A 115 -19.03 -4.65 4.97
C THR A 115 -19.56 -5.80 5.82
N GLY A 116 -18.70 -6.46 6.61
CA GLY A 116 -19.08 -7.62 7.42
C GLY A 116 -20.23 -7.37 8.40
N PRO A 117 -20.16 -6.33 9.26
CA PRO A 117 -21.26 -5.98 10.16
C PRO A 117 -22.60 -5.79 9.45
N PHE A 118 -22.62 -5.19 8.25
CA PHE A 118 -23.83 -5.02 7.46
C PHE A 118 -24.36 -6.36 6.95
N MET A 119 -23.48 -7.27 6.52
CA MET A 119 -23.88 -8.62 6.10
C MET A 119 -24.49 -9.40 7.26
N PHE A 120 -23.88 -9.37 8.44
CA PHE A 120 -24.47 -10.01 9.62
C PHE A 120 -25.77 -9.33 10.06
N TYR A 121 -25.85 -8.01 10.04
CA TYR A 121 -27.08 -7.31 10.41
C TYR A 121 -28.26 -7.68 9.49
N ASN A 122 -28.02 -7.75 8.17
CA ASN A 122 -29.09 -8.01 7.20
C ASN A 122 -29.47 -9.49 7.09
N TYR A 123 -28.52 -10.42 7.27
CA TYR A 123 -28.74 -11.83 6.96
C TYR A 123 -28.63 -12.77 8.17
N ALA A 124 -28.04 -12.37 9.30
CA ALA A 124 -27.73 -13.34 10.37
C ALA A 124 -28.98 -13.95 11.02
N ALA A 125 -30.05 -13.19 11.20
CA ALA A 125 -31.26 -13.70 11.85
C ALA A 125 -31.93 -14.80 11.01
N GLU A 126 -32.08 -14.55 9.71
CA GLU A 126 -32.63 -15.53 8.76
C GLU A 126 -31.69 -16.72 8.59
N CYS A 127 -30.40 -16.47 8.37
CA CYS A 127 -29.39 -17.52 8.18
C CYS A 127 -29.14 -18.36 9.44
N ALA A 128 -29.44 -17.86 10.63
CA ALA A 128 -29.33 -18.66 11.85
C ALA A 128 -30.34 -19.81 11.87
N ALA A 129 -31.50 -19.62 11.23
CA ALA A 129 -32.54 -20.63 11.13
C ALA A 129 -32.38 -21.48 9.87
N SER A 130 -32.16 -20.86 8.70
CA SER A 130 -32.18 -21.52 7.40
C SER A 130 -30.82 -22.07 6.93
N ALA A 131 -29.71 -21.57 7.48
CA ALA A 131 -28.36 -21.94 7.04
C ALA A 131 -27.31 -21.84 8.18
N PRO A 132 -27.50 -22.55 9.30
CA PRO A 132 -26.66 -22.41 10.48
C PRO A 132 -25.18 -22.74 10.22
N GLY A 133 -24.88 -23.70 9.33
CA GLY A 133 -23.51 -24.04 8.97
C GLY A 133 -22.79 -22.92 8.22
N ILE A 134 -23.49 -22.29 7.26
CA ILE A 134 -22.97 -21.13 6.52
C ILE A 134 -22.77 -19.94 7.44
N LEU A 135 -23.73 -19.64 8.31
CA LEU A 135 -23.62 -18.54 9.28
C LEU A 135 -22.43 -18.74 10.22
N HIS A 136 -22.28 -19.94 10.80
CA HIS A 136 -21.17 -20.25 11.69
C HIS A 136 -19.81 -20.11 10.97
N THR A 137 -19.71 -20.62 9.74
CA THR A 137 -18.48 -20.50 8.93
C THR A 137 -18.13 -19.04 8.61
N ALA A 138 -19.14 -18.24 8.28
CA ALA A 138 -18.98 -16.82 8.04
C ALA A 138 -18.50 -16.08 9.30
N LEU A 139 -19.08 -16.39 10.46
CA LEU A 139 -18.71 -15.80 11.74
C LEU A 139 -17.26 -16.12 12.13
N VAL A 140 -16.87 -17.39 12.05
CA VAL A 140 -15.49 -17.81 12.33
C VAL A 140 -14.51 -17.12 11.40
N SER A 141 -14.83 -17.05 10.10
CA SER A 141 -13.98 -16.39 9.11
C SER A 141 -13.88 -14.90 9.39
N TYR A 142 -14.97 -14.24 9.79
CA TYR A 142 -14.97 -12.82 10.15
C TYR A 142 -14.10 -12.53 11.37
N VAL A 143 -14.22 -13.32 12.44
CA VAL A 143 -13.41 -13.16 13.67
C VAL A 143 -11.93 -13.38 13.37
N ALA A 144 -11.60 -14.45 12.65
CA ALA A 144 -10.22 -14.72 12.25
C ALA A 144 -9.64 -13.57 11.42
N PHE A 145 -10.42 -13.05 10.47
CA PHE A 145 -10.03 -11.91 9.66
C PHE A 145 -9.88 -10.64 10.48
N ALA A 146 -10.76 -10.38 11.44
CA ALA A 146 -10.68 -9.23 12.34
C ALA A 146 -9.34 -9.21 13.08
N VAL A 147 -8.94 -10.36 13.63
CA VAL A 147 -7.66 -10.50 14.35
C VAL A 147 -6.48 -10.26 13.40
N CYS A 148 -6.49 -10.87 12.21
CA CYS A 148 -5.44 -10.65 11.21
C CYS A 148 -5.37 -9.20 10.73
N ALA A 149 -6.51 -8.57 10.44
CA ALA A 149 -6.59 -7.18 10.00
C ALA A 149 -6.07 -6.22 11.09
N LEU A 150 -6.45 -6.44 12.35
CA LEU A 150 -5.92 -5.66 13.49
C LEU A 150 -4.39 -5.80 13.61
N TYR A 151 -3.86 -7.02 13.44
CA TYR A 151 -2.41 -7.23 13.46
C TYR A 151 -1.70 -6.52 12.31
N VAL A 152 -2.25 -6.57 11.10
CA VAL A 152 -1.71 -5.88 9.92
C VAL A 152 -1.79 -4.36 10.08
N MET A 153 -2.89 -3.82 10.61
CA MET A 153 -3.03 -2.39 10.90
C MET A 153 -2.04 -1.93 11.98
N LEU A 154 -1.80 -2.75 13.01
CA LEU A 154 -0.81 -2.47 14.05
C LEU A 154 0.62 -2.43 13.45
N LEU A 155 0.98 -3.43 12.63
CA LEU A 155 2.26 -3.42 11.92
C LEU A 155 2.38 -2.20 11.01
N PHE A 156 1.33 -1.87 10.25
CA PHE A 156 1.32 -0.71 9.38
C PHE A 156 1.49 0.59 10.16
N SER A 157 0.81 0.78 11.28
CA SER A 157 0.97 1.99 12.09
C SER A 157 2.39 2.15 12.62
N ILE A 158 3.06 1.05 13.00
CA ILE A 158 4.48 1.05 13.37
C ILE A 158 5.38 1.44 12.19
N PHE A 159 5.15 0.88 11.00
CA PHE A 159 5.92 1.21 9.80
C PHE A 159 5.67 2.64 9.32
N ALA A 160 4.42 3.09 9.30
CA ALA A 160 4.01 4.44 8.95
C ALA A 160 4.61 5.46 9.93
N TYR A 161 4.62 5.18 11.24
CA TYR A 161 5.28 6.04 12.23
C TYR A 161 6.78 6.20 11.98
N LYS A 162 7.48 5.11 11.66
CA LYS A 162 8.90 5.17 11.27
C LYS A 162 9.12 5.95 9.97
N GLY A 163 8.23 5.76 8.99
CA GLY A 163 8.24 6.50 7.73
C GLY A 163 8.02 8.00 7.92
N ILE A 164 7.02 8.38 8.72
CA ILE A 164 6.70 9.77 9.06
C ILE A 164 7.88 10.43 9.79
N ARG A 165 8.50 9.77 10.77
CA ARG A 165 9.71 10.32 11.44
C ARG A 165 10.85 10.56 10.46
N LYS A 166 11.10 9.64 9.53
CA LYS A 166 12.14 9.82 8.51
C LYS A 166 11.78 10.96 7.55
N ALA A 167 10.53 11.05 7.09
CA ALA A 167 10.07 12.12 6.22
C ALA A 167 10.14 13.49 6.90
N GLN A 168 9.74 13.59 8.17
CA GLN A 168 9.86 14.80 8.98
C GLN A 168 11.32 15.20 9.20
N ALA A 169 12.22 14.23 9.44
CA ALA A 169 13.65 14.52 9.56
C ALA A 169 14.25 15.03 8.24
N GLN A 170 13.83 14.48 7.09
CA GLN A 170 14.24 14.95 5.77
C GLN A 170 13.69 16.35 5.45
N LEU A 171 12.44 16.65 5.82
CA LEU A 171 11.86 17.99 5.67
C LEU A 171 12.62 19.01 6.51
N LYS A 172 12.89 18.72 7.79
CA LYS A 172 13.71 19.59 8.64
C LYS A 172 15.13 19.79 8.10
N ALA A 173 15.75 18.74 7.56
CA ALA A 173 17.07 18.85 6.94
C ALA A 173 17.04 19.70 5.65
N GLN A 174 15.98 19.59 4.84
CA GLN A 174 15.81 20.44 3.65
C GLN A 174 15.51 21.89 4.01
N GLU A 175 14.70 22.15 5.04
CA GLU A 175 14.46 23.51 5.55
C GLU A 175 15.73 24.13 6.10
N ALA A 176 16.52 23.39 6.87
CA ALA A 176 17.82 23.84 7.37
C ALA A 176 18.83 24.08 6.24
N ALA A 177 18.87 23.22 5.23
CA ALA A 177 19.73 23.39 4.06
C ALA A 177 19.32 24.60 3.21
N LYS A 178 18.01 24.82 3.02
CA LYS A 178 17.48 26.02 2.35
C LYS A 178 17.80 27.29 3.14
N ALA A 179 17.64 27.28 4.47
CA ALA A 179 18.01 28.41 5.33
C ALA A 179 19.52 28.70 5.28
N ALA A 180 20.36 27.67 5.26
CA ALA A 180 21.81 27.81 5.12
C ALA A 180 22.22 28.36 3.73
N GLN A 181 21.54 27.94 2.65
CA GLN A 181 21.74 28.52 1.31
C GLN A 181 21.34 29.99 1.24
N VAL A 182 20.20 30.37 1.83
CA VAL A 182 19.77 31.78 1.89
C VAL A 182 20.76 32.62 2.70
N ALA A 183 21.28 32.10 3.82
CA ALA A 183 22.31 32.77 4.62
C ALA A 183 23.66 32.93 3.87
N GLN A 184 24.04 31.95 3.04
CA GLN A 184 25.24 32.05 2.19
C GLN A 184 25.07 33.09 1.07
N ILE A 185 23.89 33.17 0.45
CA ILE A 185 23.60 34.20 -0.55
C ILE A 185 23.66 35.60 0.08
N ALA A 186 23.13 35.75 1.31
CA ALA A 186 23.23 37.02 2.06
C ALA A 186 24.68 37.41 2.38
N THR A 187 25.54 36.44 2.77
CA THR A 187 26.96 36.73 3.07
C THR A 187 27.82 37.00 1.85
N ILE A 188 27.48 36.44 0.68
CA ILE A 188 28.16 36.76 -0.58
C ILE A 188 27.76 38.16 -1.07
N SER A 189 26.50 38.56 -0.85
CA SER A 189 26.03 39.92 -1.14
C SER A 189 26.69 40.99 -0.25
N GLU A 190 27.11 40.62 0.96
CA GLU A 190 27.79 41.53 1.90
C GLU A 190 29.30 41.71 1.61
N LYS A 191 29.89 40.82 0.80
CA LYS A 191 31.32 40.81 0.46
C LYS A 191 31.64 41.12 -1.00
N ALA A 192 30.65 41.45 -1.83
CA ALA A 192 30.94 41.90 -3.19
C ALA A 192 31.72 43.22 -3.11
N PRO A 193 32.99 43.28 -3.58
CA PRO A 193 33.70 44.55 -3.66
C PRO A 193 32.94 45.42 -4.66
N VAL A 194 32.40 46.53 -4.18
CA VAL A 194 31.90 47.60 -5.05
C VAL A 194 33.13 48.21 -5.72
N GLU A 195 33.51 47.67 -6.88
CA GLU A 195 34.45 48.36 -7.75
C GLU A 195 33.74 49.59 -8.32
N VAL A 196 34.08 50.75 -7.75
CA VAL A 196 33.70 52.04 -8.31
C VAL A 196 34.43 52.18 -9.64
N ILE A 197 33.71 51.94 -10.74
CA ILE A 197 34.19 52.19 -12.10
C ILE A 197 34.45 53.71 -12.21
N PRO A 198 35.69 54.18 -12.40
CA PRO A 198 35.97 55.59 -12.54
C PRO A 198 35.33 56.11 -13.85
N GLY A 199 34.30 56.95 -13.73
CA GLY A 199 33.64 57.60 -14.86
C GLY A 199 32.11 57.43 -14.97
N VAL A 200 31.45 56.70 -14.06
CA VAL A 200 29.99 56.53 -14.07
C VAL A 200 29.33 57.48 -13.05
N PRO A 201 28.39 58.36 -13.45
CA PRO A 201 27.66 59.24 -12.53
C PRO A 201 26.77 58.45 -11.56
N GLU A 202 26.67 58.91 -10.31
CA GLU A 202 25.78 58.32 -9.30
C GLU A 202 24.31 58.29 -9.79
N GLY A 203 23.69 57.11 -9.74
CA GLY A 203 22.27 56.91 -10.09
C GLY A 203 21.99 56.22 -11.42
N GLN A 204 23.01 55.81 -12.19
CA GLN A 204 22.82 55.04 -13.42
C GLN A 204 22.86 53.52 -13.14
N LEU A 205 21.75 52.83 -13.42
CA LEU A 205 21.68 51.36 -13.41
C LEU A 205 22.52 50.82 -14.57
N VAL A 206 23.59 50.09 -14.26
CA VAL A 206 24.43 49.41 -15.26
C VAL A 206 24.04 47.93 -15.28
N ASP A 207 23.57 47.46 -16.44
CA ASP A 207 23.23 46.07 -16.68
C ASP A 207 24.53 45.27 -16.91
N VAL A 208 25.06 44.64 -15.86
CA VAL A 208 26.27 43.81 -15.97
C VAL A 208 25.88 42.44 -16.51
N LYS A 209 26.15 42.21 -17.80
CA LYS A 209 26.08 40.86 -18.39
C LYS A 209 27.17 39.99 -17.78
N ILE A 210 26.74 38.99 -17.02
CA ILE A 210 27.58 37.93 -16.49
C ILE A 210 27.90 36.96 -17.64
N GLU A 211 28.86 37.34 -18.48
CA GLU A 211 29.46 36.46 -19.50
C GLU A 211 30.97 36.42 -19.32
N GLU A 212 31.47 36.07 -18.13
CA GLU A 212 32.85 35.58 -17.94
C GLU A 212 33.08 35.14 -16.49
N LEU A 213 32.75 33.88 -16.19
CA LEU A 213 33.31 33.13 -15.06
C LEU A 213 33.32 31.66 -15.52
N VAL A 214 34.35 31.30 -16.29
CA VAL A 214 34.75 29.93 -16.63
C VAL A 214 35.75 29.44 -15.59
#